data_AF-A0A2P8VE73-F1
#
_entry.id   AF-A0A2P8VE73-F1
#
_cell.length_a   1.000
_cell.length_b   1.000
_cell.length_c   1.000
_cell.angle_alpha   90.00
_cell.angle_beta   90.00
_cell.angle_gamma   90.00
#
_symmetry.space_group_name_H-M   'P 1'
#
loop_
_entity.id
_entity.type
_entity.pdbx_description
1 polymer ?
#
loop_
_entity_poly.entity_id
_entity_poly.type
_entity_poly.pdbx_seq_one_letter_code
_entity_poly.pdbx_strand_id
1 'polypeptide(L)'
;MDTAIAFIRNFIQAEYEALIAVYTNPEDGVVDEKIRQAEEYFYIKPNHIMSLGFGRAPGMTEEDVIEMADEASDFQPRTLFQGKHYKHASLVDLYRFYASSYHDMPLLAYNSSFYVASLDTELKIISKYVISIGGNKKRLEWEYLCGTKINQLGDLIETRKFVSPESRAHKLDYDGESS
;
A
#
# COMPACT_ATOMS: atom_id res chain seq x y z
N MET A 1 -13.05 -11.91 -4.83
CA MET A 1 -12.19 -10.78 -5.25
C MET A 1 -12.82 -9.42 -4.99
N ASP A 2 -14.09 -9.17 -5.33
CA ASP A 2 -14.73 -7.85 -5.16
C ASP A 2 -14.62 -7.27 -3.73
N THR A 3 -14.88 -8.10 -2.71
CA THR A 3 -14.70 -7.71 -1.30
C THR A 3 -13.27 -7.28 -1.00
N ALA A 4 -12.26 -7.98 -1.55
CA ALA A 4 -10.86 -7.65 -1.35
C ALA A 4 -10.47 -6.36 -2.10
N ILE A 5 -11.07 -6.09 -3.27
CA ILE A 5 -10.89 -4.83 -4.01
C ILE A 5 -11.49 -3.65 -3.24
N ALA A 6 -12.71 -3.81 -2.70
CA ALA A 6 -13.33 -2.78 -1.88
C ALA A 6 -12.48 -2.50 -0.63
N PHE A 7 -12.02 -3.57 0.04
CA PHE A 7 -11.13 -3.49 1.19
C PHE A 7 -9.85 -2.68 0.89
N ILE A 8 -9.11 -3.00 -0.18
CA ILE A 8 -7.86 -2.29 -0.47
C ILE A 8 -8.10 -0.84 -0.90
N ARG A 9 -9.22 -0.55 -1.58
CA ARG A 9 -9.58 0.84 -1.94
C ARG A 9 -9.89 1.67 -0.69
N ASN A 10 -10.61 1.09 0.26
CA ASN A 10 -10.89 1.76 1.53
C ASN A 10 -9.61 2.00 2.33
N PHE A 11 -8.67 1.04 2.34
CA PHE A 11 -7.34 1.25 2.92
C PHE A 11 -6.59 2.40 2.24
N ILE A 12 -6.52 2.42 0.90
CA ILE A 12 -5.81 3.47 0.16
C ILE A 12 -6.37 4.85 0.49
N GLN A 13 -7.70 4.96 0.59
CA GLN A 13 -8.35 6.21 1.00
C GLN A 13 -8.00 6.60 2.44
N ALA A 14 -8.05 5.65 3.38
CA ALA A 14 -7.71 5.89 4.78
C ALA A 14 -6.22 6.26 4.96
N GLU A 15 -5.30 5.59 4.26
CA GLU A 15 -3.87 5.93 4.25
C GLU A 15 -3.65 7.36 3.74
N TYR A 16 -4.34 7.75 2.67
CA TYR A 16 -4.25 9.11 2.13
C TYR A 16 -4.80 10.15 3.11
N GLU A 17 -5.95 9.92 3.73
CA GLU A 17 -6.51 10.83 4.73
C GLU A 17 -5.60 10.98 5.96
N ALA A 18 -4.99 9.89 6.42
CA ALA A 18 -4.02 9.92 7.50
C ALA A 18 -2.76 10.70 7.11
N LEU A 19 -2.25 10.49 5.89
CA LEU A 19 -1.12 11.21 5.37
C LEU A 19 -1.41 12.72 5.28
N ILE A 20 -2.54 13.13 4.72
CA ILE A 20 -2.92 14.55 4.66
C ILE A 20 -3.05 15.13 6.06
N ALA A 21 -3.70 14.43 7.00
CA ALA A 21 -3.84 14.91 8.37
C ALA A 21 -2.50 15.19 9.06
N VAL A 22 -1.49 14.32 8.86
CA VAL A 22 -0.12 14.52 9.40
C VAL A 22 0.45 15.88 8.99
N TYR A 23 0.23 16.29 7.74
CA TYR A 23 0.83 17.49 7.16
C TYR A 23 -0.03 18.74 7.25
N THR A 24 -1.33 18.62 7.51
CA THR A 24 -2.24 19.78 7.44
C THR A 24 -3.08 20.01 8.69
N ASN A 25 -3.09 19.09 9.66
CA ASN A 25 -3.97 19.21 10.82
C ASN A 25 -3.18 19.54 12.11
N PRO A 26 -3.33 20.71 12.74
CA PRO A 26 -2.53 21.09 13.91
C PRO A 26 -2.85 20.27 15.17
N GLU A 27 -3.96 19.54 15.22
CA GLU A 27 -4.37 18.77 16.40
C GLU A 27 -3.81 17.34 16.37
N ASP A 28 -2.85 17.04 17.25
CA ASP A 28 -2.23 15.70 17.37
C ASP A 28 -3.26 14.58 17.57
N GLY A 29 -4.31 14.82 18.38
CA GLY A 29 -5.37 13.83 18.61
C GLY A 29 -6.15 13.45 17.35
N VAL A 30 -6.31 14.37 16.39
CA VAL A 30 -6.96 14.08 15.11
C VAL A 30 -6.04 13.26 14.21
N VAL A 31 -4.75 13.60 14.18
CA VAL A 31 -3.73 12.85 13.42
C VAL A 31 -3.60 11.42 13.93
N ASP A 32 -3.49 11.25 15.25
CA ASP A 32 -3.38 9.94 15.89
C ASP A 32 -4.59 9.06 15.57
N GLU A 33 -5.81 9.62 15.63
CA GLU A 33 -7.02 8.88 15.30
C GLU A 33 -7.06 8.46 13.82
N LYS A 34 -6.63 9.32 12.90
CA LYS A 34 -6.57 8.99 11.47
C LYS A 34 -5.53 7.92 11.16
N ILE A 35 -4.35 8.01 11.77
CA ILE A 35 -3.32 6.97 11.66
C ILE A 35 -3.87 5.65 12.20
N ARG A 36 -4.47 5.65 13.40
CA ARG A 36 -5.07 4.47 14.02
C ARG A 36 -6.13 3.82 13.12
N GLN A 37 -7.04 4.61 12.54
CA GLN A 37 -8.07 4.13 11.61
C GLN A 37 -7.46 3.48 10.35
N ALA A 38 -6.41 4.05 9.78
CA ALA A 38 -5.73 3.46 8.63
C ALA A 38 -4.94 2.19 9.01
N GLU A 39 -4.39 2.13 10.22
CA GLU A 39 -3.66 0.96 10.73
C GLU A 39 -4.57 -0.22 11.11
N GLU A 40 -5.88 -0.01 11.33
CA GLU A 40 -6.85 -1.09 11.53
C GLU A 40 -6.92 -2.08 10.35
N TYR A 41 -6.49 -1.65 9.15
CA TYR A 41 -6.39 -2.52 7.96
C TYR A 41 -5.20 -3.48 8.04
N PHE A 42 -4.19 -3.20 8.86
CA PHE A 42 -3.03 -4.06 9.02
C PHE A 42 -3.30 -5.18 10.02
N TYR A 43 -2.68 -6.33 9.76
CA TYR A 43 -2.60 -7.39 10.76
C TYR A 43 -1.42 -7.13 11.70
N ILE A 44 -1.71 -6.45 12.81
CA ILE A 44 -0.74 -6.14 13.84
C ILE A 44 -0.87 -7.17 14.97
N LYS A 45 0.22 -7.87 15.28
CA LYS A 45 0.33 -8.79 16.43
C LYS A 45 1.64 -8.53 17.18
N PRO A 46 1.77 -8.96 18.45
CA PRO A 46 3.07 -8.99 19.11
C PRO A 46 4.09 -9.70 18.22
N ASN A 47 5.20 -9.02 17.90
CA ASN A 47 6.26 -9.44 16.97
C ASN A 47 5.94 -9.37 15.45
N HIS A 48 4.80 -8.79 15.06
CA HIS A 48 4.48 -8.40 13.68
C HIS A 48 4.36 -6.87 13.62
N ILE A 49 5.44 -6.21 13.22
CA ILE A 49 5.44 -4.76 13.06
C ILE A 49 4.92 -4.44 11.66
N MET A 50 3.82 -3.71 11.61
CA MET A 50 3.29 -3.06 10.43
C MET A 50 2.89 -1.64 10.81
N SER A 51 3.20 -0.68 9.96
CA SER A 51 2.81 0.72 10.12
C SER A 51 2.72 1.38 8.75
N LEU A 52 2.13 2.57 8.71
CA LEU A 52 1.97 3.34 7.48
C LEU A 52 3.33 3.80 6.89
N GLY A 53 4.35 3.92 7.75
CA GLY A 53 5.69 4.37 7.37
C GLY A 53 5.84 5.90 7.33
N PHE A 54 4.84 6.62 7.80
CA PHE A 54 4.84 8.06 8.04
C PHE A 54 4.18 8.35 9.40
N GLY A 55 4.37 9.57 9.91
CA GLY A 55 3.78 10.03 11.16
C GLY A 55 4.24 11.45 11.46
N ARG A 56 3.81 11.99 12.60
CA ARG A 56 4.23 13.30 13.08
C ARG A 56 4.92 13.19 14.43
N ALA A 57 5.94 14.02 14.65
CA ALA A 57 6.52 14.15 15.98
C ALA A 57 5.51 14.84 16.93
N PRO A 58 5.31 14.35 18.16
CA PRO A 58 4.36 14.96 19.09
C PRO A 58 4.79 16.39 19.46
N GLY A 59 3.82 17.30 19.58
CA GLY A 59 4.05 18.66 20.05
C GLY A 59 4.59 19.64 19.01
N MET A 60 4.38 19.37 17.71
CA MET A 60 4.58 20.37 16.66
C MET A 60 3.62 21.55 16.86
N THR A 61 4.11 22.76 16.63
CA THR A 61 3.29 23.98 16.71
C THR A 61 2.42 24.12 15.46
N GLU A 62 1.41 24.98 15.53
CA GLU A 62 0.59 25.32 14.36
C GLU A 62 1.45 25.94 13.23
N GLU A 63 2.46 26.72 13.58
CA GLU A 63 3.42 27.30 12.62
C GLU A 63 4.21 26.20 11.90
N ASP A 64 4.70 25.18 12.62
CA ASP A 64 5.41 24.04 12.02
C ASP A 64 4.51 23.28 11.02
N VAL A 65 3.22 23.13 11.35
CA VAL A 65 2.25 22.45 10.48
C VAL A 65 1.96 23.30 9.23
N ILE A 66 1.88 24.62 9.36
CA ILE A 66 1.72 25.52 8.20
C ILE A 66 2.93 25.41 7.26
N GLU A 67 4.14 25.34 7.80
CA GLU A 67 5.36 25.17 6.99
C GLU A 67 5.38 23.85 6.21
N MET A 68 4.84 22.78 6.80
CA MET A 68 4.74 21.47 6.16
C MET A 68 3.56 21.33 5.19
N ALA A 69 2.53 22.18 5.31
CA ALA A 69 1.29 22.03 4.57
C ALA A 69 1.48 22.08 3.04
N ASP A 70 2.51 22.80 2.57
CA ASP A 70 2.85 22.85 1.15
C ASP A 70 3.28 21.48 0.60
N GLU A 71 3.93 20.63 1.41
CA GLU A 71 4.28 19.25 1.00
C GLU A 71 3.04 18.39 0.74
N ALA A 72 1.92 18.70 1.39
CA ALA A 72 0.67 17.96 1.18
C ALA A 72 0.14 18.10 -0.25
N SER A 73 0.55 19.15 -0.99
CA SER A 73 0.16 19.35 -2.38
C SER A 73 0.75 18.32 -3.35
N ASP A 74 1.84 17.66 -2.97
CA ASP A 74 2.48 16.60 -3.75
C ASP A 74 1.89 15.20 -3.45
N PHE A 75 0.94 15.10 -2.52
CA PHE A 75 0.33 13.83 -2.14
C PHE A 75 -0.95 13.55 -2.95
N GLN A 76 -1.15 12.27 -3.25
CA GLN A 76 -2.32 11.76 -3.94
C GLN A 76 -2.72 10.40 -3.37
N PRO A 77 -4.00 10.02 -3.47
CA PRO A 77 -4.40 8.63 -3.24
C PRO A 77 -3.63 7.70 -4.19
N ARG A 78 -3.18 6.54 -3.68
CA ARG A 78 -2.49 5.58 -4.53
C ARG A 78 -3.40 5.10 -5.67
N THR A 79 -2.87 5.08 -6.88
CA THR A 79 -3.53 4.42 -8.01
C THR A 79 -3.42 2.91 -7.85
N LEU A 80 -4.57 2.21 -7.86
CA LEU A 80 -4.63 0.76 -7.89
C LEU A 80 -4.54 0.26 -9.34
N PHE A 81 -3.52 -0.53 -9.64
CA PHE A 81 -3.27 -1.01 -11.02
C PHE A 81 -3.96 -2.33 -11.29
N GLN A 82 -3.68 -3.34 -10.46
CA GLN A 82 -4.24 -4.67 -10.58
C GLN A 82 -4.31 -5.36 -9.22
N GLY A 83 -5.17 -6.36 -9.13
CA GLY A 83 -5.24 -7.31 -8.03
C GLY A 83 -5.16 -8.73 -8.56
N LYS A 84 -4.37 -9.58 -7.92
CA LYS A 84 -4.25 -11.01 -8.22
C LYS A 84 -4.77 -11.81 -7.03
N HIS A 85 -5.53 -12.86 -7.28
CA HIS A 85 -6.06 -13.78 -6.27
C HIS A 85 -5.40 -15.14 -6.45
N TYR A 86 -4.87 -15.68 -5.36
CA TYR A 86 -4.19 -16.96 -5.31
C TYR A 86 -4.85 -17.90 -4.31
N LYS A 87 -4.83 -19.20 -4.65
CA LYS A 87 -5.12 -20.28 -3.71
C LYS A 87 -3.85 -20.65 -2.95
N HIS A 88 -3.68 -20.10 -1.76
CA HIS A 88 -2.50 -20.31 -0.94
C HIS A 88 -2.67 -21.51 0.00
N ALA A 89 -1.61 -22.32 0.17
CA ALA A 89 -1.67 -23.56 0.94
C ALA A 89 -2.07 -23.35 2.41
N SER A 90 -1.57 -22.28 3.06
CA SER A 90 -1.85 -22.00 4.48
C SER A 90 -2.82 -20.85 4.74
N LEU A 91 -3.04 -19.96 3.77
CA LEU A 91 -3.88 -18.77 3.94
C LEU A 91 -5.22 -18.92 3.22
N VAL A 92 -5.40 -20.01 2.47
CA VAL A 92 -6.57 -20.34 1.66
C VAL A 92 -6.78 -19.35 0.52
N ASP A 93 -7.11 -18.10 0.82
CA ASP A 93 -7.30 -17.01 -0.11
C ASP A 93 -6.28 -15.90 0.16
N LEU A 94 -5.33 -15.75 -0.77
CA LEU A 94 -4.32 -14.71 -0.73
C LEU A 94 -4.53 -13.76 -1.90
N TYR A 95 -4.64 -12.47 -1.60
CA TYR A 95 -4.76 -11.42 -2.60
C TYR A 95 -3.49 -10.59 -2.62
N ARG A 96 -3.07 -10.16 -3.80
CA ARG A 96 -1.95 -9.24 -3.99
C ARG A 96 -2.40 -8.05 -4.82
N PHE A 97 -2.28 -6.86 -4.25
CA PHE A 97 -2.66 -5.60 -4.89
C PHE A 97 -1.43 -4.76 -5.21
N TYR A 98 -1.40 -4.20 -6.41
CA TYR A 98 -0.30 -3.40 -6.93
C TYR A 98 -0.74 -1.94 -7.00
N ALA A 99 -0.02 -1.06 -6.33
CA ALA A 99 -0.39 0.33 -6.17
C ALA A 99 0.78 1.29 -6.45
N SER A 100 0.47 2.54 -6.78
CA SER A 100 1.47 3.61 -6.97
C SER A 100 2.02 4.10 -5.62
N SER A 101 2.93 5.08 -5.68
CA SER A 101 3.27 5.88 -4.50
C SER A 101 2.09 6.76 -4.11
N TYR A 102 2.08 7.25 -2.87
CA TYR A 102 1.22 8.38 -2.48
C TYR A 102 1.86 9.72 -2.84
N HIS A 103 3.16 9.76 -3.18
CA HIS A 103 3.78 10.93 -3.80
C HIS A 103 3.48 10.95 -5.30
N ASP A 104 3.39 12.15 -5.87
CA ASP A 104 3.44 12.28 -7.31
C ASP A 104 4.74 11.71 -7.88
N MET A 105 4.61 10.92 -8.95
CA MET A 105 5.74 10.29 -9.61
C MET A 105 5.69 10.65 -11.10
N PRO A 106 6.85 10.96 -11.74
CA PRO A 106 6.88 11.39 -13.15
C PRO A 106 6.30 10.40 -14.16
N LEU A 107 6.19 9.12 -13.78
CA LEU A 107 5.59 8.07 -14.58
C LEU A 107 4.62 7.28 -13.72
N LEU A 108 3.44 6.97 -14.28
CA LEU A 108 2.46 6.15 -13.57
C LEU A 108 2.97 4.70 -13.48
N ALA A 109 3.50 4.35 -12.32
CA ALA A 109 4.20 3.10 -12.09
C ALA A 109 3.82 2.49 -10.74
N TYR A 110 4.03 1.18 -10.64
CA TYR A 110 3.96 0.48 -9.35
C TYR A 110 5.00 1.07 -8.41
N ASN A 111 4.67 1.07 -7.13
CA ASN A 111 5.60 1.39 -6.06
C ASN A 111 5.43 0.40 -4.91
N SER A 112 4.17 0.10 -4.56
CA SER A 112 3.83 -0.74 -3.42
C SER A 112 3.04 -1.97 -3.85
N SER A 113 3.24 -3.06 -3.13
CA SER A 113 2.49 -4.31 -3.26
C SER A 113 1.99 -4.72 -1.89
N PHE A 114 0.67 -4.83 -1.75
CA PHE A 114 -0.02 -5.20 -0.52
C PHE A 114 -0.55 -6.63 -0.64
N TYR A 115 -0.20 -7.47 0.34
CA TYR A 115 -0.77 -8.81 0.46
C TYR A 115 -1.90 -8.78 1.47
N VAL A 116 -3.07 -9.24 1.06
CA VAL A 116 -4.29 -9.27 1.85
C VAL A 116 -4.72 -10.73 2.00
N ALA A 117 -5.06 -11.13 3.21
CA ALA A 117 -5.63 -12.44 3.50
C ALA A 117 -6.79 -12.31 4.48
N SER A 118 -7.68 -13.30 4.49
CA SER A 118 -8.71 -13.41 5.51
C SER A 118 -8.11 -14.08 6.75
N LEU A 119 -8.09 -13.36 7.87
CA LEU A 119 -7.64 -13.86 9.17
C LEU A 119 -8.80 -13.71 10.16
N ASP A 120 -9.16 -14.78 10.85
CA ASP A 120 -10.23 -14.76 11.87
C ASP A 120 -11.55 -14.11 11.34
N THR A 121 -11.91 -14.40 10.08
CA THR A 121 -13.07 -13.87 9.32
C THR A 121 -13.00 -12.42 8.83
N GLU A 122 -11.91 -11.71 9.09
CA GLU A 122 -11.70 -10.35 8.57
C GLU A 122 -10.57 -10.30 7.55
N LEU A 123 -10.70 -9.46 6.52
CA LEU A 123 -9.58 -9.16 5.63
C LEU A 123 -8.60 -8.24 6.35
N LYS A 124 -7.31 -8.58 6.29
CA LYS A 124 -6.22 -7.73 6.74
C LYS A 124 -5.10 -7.70 5.71
N ILE A 125 -4.40 -6.58 5.63
CA ILE A 125 -3.11 -6.51 4.95
C ILE A 125 -2.09 -7.17 5.88
N ILE A 126 -1.48 -8.25 5.40
CA ILE A 126 -0.55 -9.06 6.18
C ILE A 126 0.91 -8.85 5.77
N SER A 127 1.16 -8.21 4.63
CA SER A 127 2.50 -7.96 4.14
C SER A 127 2.54 -6.77 3.19
N LYS A 128 3.61 -6.00 3.25
CA LYS A 128 3.89 -4.88 2.35
C LYS A 128 5.27 -5.06 1.72
N TYR A 129 5.32 -4.88 0.41
CA TYR A 129 6.54 -4.83 -0.38
C TYR A 129 6.58 -3.52 -1.14
N VAL A 130 7.79 -3.05 -1.45
CA VAL A 130 8.03 -1.87 -2.29
C VAL A 130 8.94 -2.24 -3.45
N ILE A 131 8.93 -1.49 -4.53
CA ILE A 131 9.88 -1.69 -5.63
C ILE A 131 11.26 -1.17 -5.21
N SER A 132 12.29 -1.98 -5.46
CA SER A 132 13.69 -1.58 -5.31
C SER A 132 13.98 -0.41 -6.27
N ILE A 133 14.23 0.79 -5.72
CA ILE A 133 14.64 1.94 -6.52
C ILE A 133 16.18 1.92 -6.59
N GLY A 134 16.73 1.23 -7.60
CA GLY A 134 18.17 1.13 -7.76
C GLY A 134 18.64 0.30 -8.95
N GLY A 135 19.27 0.96 -9.93
CA GLY A 135 20.01 0.36 -11.03
C GLY A 135 19.18 0.05 -12.28
N ASN A 136 19.84 -0.01 -13.44
CA ASN A 136 19.33 -0.34 -14.79
C ASN A 136 18.69 -1.75 -14.89
N LYS A 137 17.73 -2.07 -14.01
CA LYS A 137 17.15 -3.41 -13.91
C LYS A 137 16.06 -3.57 -14.94
N LYS A 138 16.23 -4.57 -15.81
CA LYS A 138 15.29 -4.94 -16.88
C LYS A 138 13.98 -5.57 -16.36
N ARG A 139 13.88 -5.82 -15.06
CA ARG A 139 12.78 -6.55 -14.40
C ARG A 139 12.37 -5.84 -13.12
N LEU A 140 11.10 -6.00 -12.75
CA LEU A 140 10.56 -5.57 -11.47
C LEU A 140 11.16 -6.39 -10.33
N GLU A 141 11.72 -5.73 -9.34
CA GLU A 141 12.19 -6.36 -8.11
C GLU A 141 11.45 -5.78 -6.91
N TRP A 142 10.83 -6.68 -6.14
CA TRP A 142 10.05 -6.37 -4.96
C TRP A 142 10.88 -6.60 -3.71
N GLU A 143 11.09 -5.55 -2.94
CA GLU A 143 11.73 -5.59 -1.62
C GLU A 143 10.66 -5.73 -0.55
N TYR A 144 10.90 -6.67 0.36
CA TYR A 144 10.05 -6.85 1.53
C TYR A 144 10.22 -5.66 2.47
N LEU A 145 9.11 -5.04 2.88
CA LEU A 145 9.13 -3.90 3.80
C LEU A 145 8.73 -4.31 5.22
N CYS A 146 7.53 -4.88 5.40
CA CYS A 146 7.01 -5.22 6.73
C CYS A 146 5.89 -6.28 6.70
N GLY A 147 5.49 -6.76 7.89
CA GLY A 147 4.46 -7.79 8.08
C GLY A 147 4.99 -9.22 8.07
N THR A 148 4.24 -10.14 7.47
CA THR A 148 4.64 -11.54 7.27
C THR A 148 5.27 -11.66 5.88
N LYS A 149 6.52 -12.12 5.78
CA LYS A 149 7.15 -12.37 4.48
C LYS A 149 6.44 -13.50 3.73
N ILE A 150 5.95 -13.20 2.52
CA ILE A 150 5.26 -14.17 1.64
C ILE A 150 6.29 -14.82 0.71
N ASN A 151 6.61 -16.09 0.97
CA ASN A 151 7.61 -16.82 0.19
C ASN A 151 7.00 -17.64 -0.96
N GLN A 152 5.71 -17.95 -0.89
CA GLN A 152 4.97 -18.70 -1.90
C GLN A 152 3.61 -18.05 -2.10
N LEU A 153 3.12 -18.02 -3.35
CA LEU A 153 1.82 -17.43 -3.67
C LEU A 153 0.71 -18.47 -3.77
N GLY A 154 1.07 -19.70 -4.17
CA GLY A 154 0.10 -20.72 -4.57
C GLY A 154 -0.40 -20.51 -6.00
N ASP A 155 -1.49 -21.16 -6.34
CA ASP A 155 -2.03 -21.16 -7.71
C ASP A 155 -2.78 -19.86 -7.99
N LEU A 156 -2.50 -19.21 -9.12
CA LEU A 156 -3.23 -18.02 -9.56
C LEU A 156 -4.65 -18.42 -10.00
N ILE A 157 -5.65 -17.84 -9.35
CA ILE A 157 -7.07 -18.08 -9.62
C ILE A 157 -7.63 -17.01 -10.56
N GLU A 158 -7.41 -15.72 -10.25
CA GLU A 158 -7.85 -14.63 -11.13
C GLU A 158 -6.93 -13.41 -11.06
N THR A 159 -7.00 -12.59 -12.10
CA THR A 159 -6.40 -11.25 -12.17
C THR A 159 -7.48 -10.22 -12.52
N ARG A 160 -7.53 -9.13 -11.77
CA ARG A 160 -8.36 -7.94 -12.06
C ARG A 160 -7.46 -6.76 -12.37
N LYS A 161 -7.70 -6.12 -13.50
CA LYS A 161 -6.94 -4.98 -14.04
C LYS A 161 -7.80 -3.71 -13.96
N PHE A 162 -7.21 -2.59 -13.57
CA PHE A 162 -7.91 -1.31 -13.42
C PHE A 162 -7.28 -0.20 -14.25
N VAL A 163 -6.03 0.17 -13.94
CA VAL A 163 -5.27 1.21 -14.63
C VAL A 163 -3.98 0.59 -15.17
N SER A 164 -3.65 0.87 -16.42
CA SER A 164 -2.41 0.38 -17.03
C SER A 164 -1.26 1.29 -16.61
N PRO A 165 -0.12 0.75 -16.14
CA PRO A 165 1.07 1.55 -15.88
C PRO A 165 1.72 2.01 -17.19
N GLU A 166 2.44 3.13 -17.12
CA GLU A 166 3.14 3.73 -18.26
C GLU A 166 4.57 3.19 -18.41
N SER A 167 5.21 2.83 -17.30
CA SER A 167 6.55 2.25 -17.32
C SER A 167 6.55 0.87 -18.01
N ARG A 168 7.43 0.68 -19.01
CA ARG A 168 7.50 -0.54 -19.83
C ARG A 168 7.58 -1.82 -19.01
N ALA A 169 8.46 -1.88 -18.01
CA ALA A 169 8.65 -3.08 -17.20
C ALA A 169 7.38 -3.44 -16.39
N HIS A 170 6.66 -2.40 -15.94
CA HIS A 170 5.42 -2.56 -15.19
C HIS A 170 4.28 -2.95 -16.12
N LYS A 171 4.28 -2.43 -17.35
CA LYS A 171 3.32 -2.80 -18.39
C LYS A 171 3.44 -4.27 -18.78
N LEU A 172 4.67 -4.79 -18.92
CA LEU A 172 4.90 -6.22 -19.18
C LEU A 172 4.35 -7.13 -18.06
N ASP A 173 4.56 -6.77 -16.78
CA ASP A 173 3.95 -7.52 -15.66
C ASP A 173 2.43 -7.38 -15.60
N TYR A 174 1.94 -6.16 -15.87
CA TYR A 174 0.51 -5.88 -15.98
C TYR A 174 -0.14 -6.74 -17.06
N ASP A 175 0.48 -6.87 -18.22
CA ASP A 175 -0.04 -7.61 -19.36
C ASP A 175 0.07 -9.13 -19.17
N GLY A 176 0.87 -9.59 -18.20
CA GLY A 176 1.11 -11.01 -17.92
C GLY A 176 2.20 -11.61 -18.81
N GLU A 177 3.01 -10.77 -19.43
CA GLU A 177 4.07 -11.15 -20.37
C GLU A 177 5.44 -11.31 -19.67
N SER A 178 5.54 -10.93 -18.39
CA SER A 178 6.73 -11.19 -17.57
C SER A 178 6.77 -12.67 -17.16
N SER A 179 7.47 -13.47 -17.96
CA SER A 179 7.85 -14.86 -17.66
C SER A 179 9.26 -14.97 -17.08
#